data_AF-A0A7I0JIP4-F1
#
_entry.id   AF-A0A7I0JIP4-F1
#
_cell.length_a   1.000
_cell.length_b   1.000
_cell.length_c   1.000
_cell.angle_alpha   90.00
_cell.angle_beta   90.00
_cell.angle_gamma   90.00
#
_symmetry.space_group_name_H-M   'P 1'
#
loop_
_entity.id
_entity.type
_entity.pdbx_description
1 polymer ?
#
loop_
_entity_poly.entity_id
_entity_poly.type
_entity_poly.pdbx_seq_one_letter_code
_entity_poly.pdbx_strand_id
1 'polypeptide(L)'
;FGIEAVGFADGVDEAAVRAAADAAAGKGRVSVILIETPSNPTNSLVDIALMRRIADEIGVRQGTTPIIVCDNTLLGPVFQRPIEHGADVSVYSLTKYVGGHSDLIAGAAMGGKAVTKPIKALRGAIGTQLDPHSCWMLGRSLETLSIRMERA
;
A
#
# COMPACT_ATOMS: atom_id res chain seq x y z
N PHE A 1 6.29 17.70 10.60
CA PHE A 1 7.51 17.08 10.04
C PHE A 1 7.91 17.62 8.66
N GLY A 2 7.30 18.70 8.14
CA GLY A 2 7.70 19.29 6.85
C GLY A 2 7.44 18.38 5.64
N ILE A 3 6.42 17.51 5.70
CA ILE A 3 6.00 16.62 4.61
C ILE A 3 4.69 17.17 4.05
N GLU A 4 4.65 17.43 2.75
CA GLU A 4 3.45 17.90 2.03
C GLU A 4 2.74 16.75 1.31
N ALA A 5 1.45 16.96 1.00
CA ALA A 5 0.63 16.01 0.26
C ALA A 5 -0.08 16.69 -0.91
N VAL A 6 -0.30 15.91 -1.97
CA VAL A 6 -1.12 16.25 -3.14
C VAL A 6 -1.95 15.01 -3.48
N GLY A 7 -3.27 15.19 -3.61
CA GLY A 7 -4.19 14.13 -4.00
C GLY A 7 -4.57 14.23 -5.47
N PHE A 8 -5.01 13.10 -6.03
CA PHE A 8 -5.73 13.02 -7.31
C PHE A 8 -7.12 12.42 -7.05
N ALA A 9 -8.14 12.93 -7.73
CA ALA A 9 -9.53 12.50 -7.52
C ALA A 9 -9.90 11.28 -8.37
N ASP A 10 -9.32 11.19 -9.57
CA ASP A 10 -9.53 10.09 -10.51
C ASP A 10 -8.20 9.36 -10.71
N GLY A 11 -8.13 8.11 -10.22
CA GLY A 11 -6.94 7.27 -10.32
C GLY A 11 -6.85 6.44 -11.60
N VAL A 12 -7.85 6.53 -12.49
CA VAL A 12 -7.86 5.87 -13.80
C VAL A 12 -7.72 6.87 -14.95
N ASP A 13 -7.99 8.16 -14.72
CA ASP A 13 -7.68 9.23 -15.66
C ASP A 13 -6.20 9.65 -15.58
N GLU A 14 -5.44 9.30 -16.60
CA GLU A 14 -4.03 9.67 -16.73
C GLU A 14 -3.80 11.18 -16.70
N ALA A 15 -4.71 12.00 -17.24
CA ALA A 15 -4.57 13.45 -17.21
C ALA A 15 -4.67 14.01 -15.79
N ALA A 16 -5.64 13.53 -15.01
CA ALA A 16 -5.81 13.91 -13.61
C ALA A 16 -4.60 13.52 -12.74
N VAL A 17 -4.07 12.30 -12.93
CA VAL A 17 -2.89 11.82 -12.20
C VAL A 17 -1.64 12.63 -12.56
N ARG A 18 -1.45 12.95 -13.84
CA ARG A 18 -0.32 13.79 -14.29
C ARG A 18 -0.37 15.19 -13.70
N ALA A 19 -1.54 15.81 -13.69
CA ALA A 19 -1.72 17.13 -13.07
C ALA A 19 -1.36 17.12 -11.58
N ALA A 20 -1.75 16.08 -10.85
CA ALA A 20 -1.39 15.91 -9.44
C ALA A 20 0.12 15.67 -9.25
N ALA A 21 0.76 14.88 -10.12
CA ALA A 21 2.19 14.65 -10.08
C ALA A 21 3.00 15.93 -10.32
N ASP A 22 2.59 16.76 -11.27
CA ASP A 22 3.25 18.05 -11.55
C ASP A 22 3.03 19.06 -10.42
N ALA A 23 1.83 19.10 -9.84
CA ALA A 23 1.56 19.90 -8.65
C ALA A 23 2.41 19.45 -7.44
N ALA A 24 2.64 18.15 -7.27
CA ALA A 24 3.51 17.61 -6.22
C ALA A 24 4.98 17.98 -6.46
N ALA A 25 5.46 17.87 -7.70
CA ALA A 25 6.82 18.26 -8.08
C ALA A 25 7.08 19.77 -7.83
N GLY A 26 6.07 20.62 -8.00
CA GLY A 26 6.16 22.05 -7.68
C GLY A 26 6.33 22.35 -6.19
N LYS A 27 6.01 21.41 -5.30
CA LYS A 27 6.16 21.54 -3.84
C LYS A 27 7.47 20.94 -3.31
N GLY A 28 8.11 20.07 -4.08
CA GLY A 28 9.41 19.49 -3.73
C GLY A 28 9.56 18.04 -4.19
N ARG A 29 10.47 17.31 -3.53
CA ARG A 29 10.78 15.92 -3.88
C ARG A 29 9.59 15.01 -3.59
N VAL A 30 9.08 14.34 -4.62
CA VAL A 30 8.04 13.31 -4.48
C VAL A 30 8.71 12.03 -4.01
N SER A 31 8.53 11.65 -2.75
CA SER A 31 9.23 10.50 -2.17
C SER A 31 8.40 9.21 -2.17
N VAL A 32 7.08 9.34 -2.13
CA VAL A 32 6.12 8.23 -2.02
C VAL A 32 4.90 8.56 -2.87
N ILE A 33 4.40 7.56 -3.59
CA ILE A 33 3.04 7.56 -4.14
C ILE A 33 2.25 6.57 -3.29
N LEU A 34 1.27 7.06 -2.53
CA LEU A 34 0.41 6.24 -1.68
C LEU A 34 -0.95 6.14 -2.34
N ILE A 35 -1.41 4.91 -2.61
CA ILE A 35 -2.69 4.62 -3.23
C ILE A 35 -3.47 3.61 -2.38
N GLU A 36 -4.80 3.64 -2.50
CA GLU A 36 -5.72 2.65 -1.96
C GLU A 36 -6.62 2.20 -3.10
N THR A 37 -6.56 0.93 -3.49
CA THR A 37 -7.40 0.41 -4.59
C THR A 37 -7.86 -1.01 -4.31
N PRO A 38 -9.18 -1.26 -4.29
CA PRO A 38 -10.27 -0.28 -4.36
C PRO A 38 -10.36 0.58 -3.08
N SER A 39 -10.77 1.84 -3.22
CA SER A 39 -10.99 2.75 -2.09
C SER A 39 -12.37 2.57 -1.46
N ASN A 40 -12.44 2.47 -0.13
CA ASN A 40 -13.70 2.45 0.60
C ASN A 40 -14.32 3.87 0.68
N PRO A 41 -15.65 4.06 0.56
CA PRO A 41 -16.73 3.07 0.45
C PRO A 41 -17.27 2.80 -0.96
N THR A 42 -16.85 3.57 -1.97
CA THR A 42 -17.41 3.49 -3.32
C THR A 42 -16.69 2.52 -4.25
N ASN A 43 -15.64 1.84 -3.75
CA ASN A 43 -14.76 0.94 -4.51
C ASN A 43 -14.11 1.61 -5.73
N SER A 44 -13.75 2.89 -5.59
CA SER A 44 -13.02 3.62 -6.62
C SER A 44 -11.67 2.95 -6.88
N LEU A 45 -11.29 2.81 -8.15
CA LEU A 45 -10.07 2.11 -8.55
C LEU A 45 -8.94 3.09 -8.88
N VAL A 46 -7.72 2.63 -8.71
CA VAL A 46 -6.51 3.32 -9.17
C VAL A 46 -5.71 2.37 -10.07
N ASP A 47 -5.29 2.85 -11.24
CA ASP A 47 -4.43 2.08 -12.13
C ASP A 47 -2.99 2.06 -11.59
N ILE A 48 -2.61 0.94 -10.99
CA ILE A 48 -1.28 0.72 -10.39
C ILE A 48 -0.17 0.80 -11.45
N ALA A 49 -0.44 0.30 -12.67
CA ALA A 49 0.54 0.34 -13.75
C ALA A 49 0.74 1.77 -14.27
N LEU A 50 -0.31 2.59 -14.28
CA LEU A 50 -0.20 4.03 -14.51
C LEU A 50 0.65 4.70 -13.43
N MET A 51 0.43 4.41 -12.14
CA MET A 51 1.27 4.95 -11.06
C MET A 51 2.74 4.60 -11.24
N ARG A 52 3.04 3.38 -11.69
CA ARG A 52 4.42 2.93 -12.01
C ARG A 52 5.04 3.81 -13.09
N ARG A 53 4.35 4.02 -14.22
CA ARG A 53 4.82 4.90 -15.32
C ARG A 53 5.12 6.30 -14.80
N ILE A 54 4.19 6.90 -14.06
CA ILE A 54 4.33 8.25 -13.50
C ILE A 54 5.51 8.32 -12.51
N ALA A 55 5.67 7.33 -11.64
CA ALA A 55 6.81 7.27 -10.71
C ALA A 55 8.16 7.17 -11.45
N ASP A 56 8.24 6.42 -12.54
CA ASP A 56 9.47 6.33 -13.35
C ASP A 56 9.80 7.66 -14.03
N GLU A 57 8.81 8.33 -14.60
CA GLU A 57 8.97 9.67 -15.18
C GLU A 57 9.41 10.71 -14.14
N ILE A 58 8.82 10.67 -12.94
CA ILE A 58 9.27 11.48 -11.81
C ILE A 58 10.73 11.14 -11.47
N GLY A 59 11.06 9.85 -11.40
CA GLY A 59 12.41 9.37 -11.12
C GLY A 59 13.46 9.91 -12.10
N VAL A 60 13.14 9.94 -13.39
CA VAL A 60 14.00 10.56 -14.42
C VAL A 60 14.17 12.07 -14.17
N ARG A 61 13.10 12.78 -13.81
CA ARG A 61 13.13 14.25 -13.60
C ARG A 61 13.88 14.66 -12.33
N GLN A 62 13.67 13.96 -11.21
CA GLN A 62 14.22 14.35 -9.90
C GLN A 62 15.43 13.50 -9.45
N GLY A 63 15.85 12.51 -10.23
CA GLY A 63 16.97 11.60 -9.95
C GLY A 63 16.69 10.50 -8.92
N THR A 64 15.48 10.45 -8.34
CA THR A 64 15.07 9.39 -7.42
C THR A 64 13.63 8.97 -7.70
N THR A 65 13.40 7.68 -7.89
CA THR A 65 12.06 7.14 -8.13
C THR A 65 11.26 7.08 -6.82
N PRO A 66 10.05 7.64 -6.76
CA PRO A 66 9.18 7.51 -5.60
C PRO A 66 8.82 6.04 -5.33
N ILE A 67 8.69 5.67 -4.05
CA ILE A 67 8.19 4.34 -3.67
C ILE A 67 6.67 4.33 -3.81
N ILE A 68 6.13 3.31 -4.49
CA ILE A 68 4.69 3.12 -4.63
C ILE A 68 4.20 2.20 -3.51
N VAL A 69 3.33 2.73 -2.66
CA VAL A 69 2.68 2.00 -1.58
C VAL A 69 1.20 1.85 -1.92
N CYS A 70 0.73 0.60 -2.01
CA CYS A 70 -0.67 0.28 -2.23
C CYS A 70 -1.28 -0.30 -0.96
N ASP A 71 -2.26 0.38 -0.37
CA ASP A 71 -3.16 -0.24 0.58
C ASP A 71 -4.05 -1.25 -0.16
N ASN A 72 -3.88 -2.52 0.19
CA ASN A 72 -4.53 -3.66 -0.42
C ASN A 72 -5.46 -4.36 0.57
N THR A 73 -5.94 -3.64 1.58
CA THR A 73 -6.79 -4.19 2.64
C THR A 73 -8.06 -4.83 2.08
N LEU A 74 -8.66 -4.28 1.01
CA LEU A 74 -9.96 -4.69 0.52
C LEU A 74 -9.93 -6.02 -0.26
N LEU A 75 -8.95 -6.20 -1.15
CA LEU A 75 -8.88 -7.36 -2.06
C LEU A 75 -7.74 -8.34 -1.73
N GLY A 76 -6.77 -7.91 -0.95
CA GLY A 76 -5.58 -8.71 -0.71
C GLY A 76 -5.76 -9.76 0.40
N PRO A 77 -4.89 -10.79 0.41
CA PRO A 77 -3.89 -11.13 -0.61
C PRO A 77 -4.46 -12.04 -1.73
N VAL A 78 -5.73 -12.41 -1.66
CA VAL A 78 -6.33 -13.46 -2.52
C VAL A 78 -6.71 -12.89 -3.90
N PHE A 79 -7.37 -11.74 -3.95
CA PHE A 79 -7.98 -11.21 -5.17
C PHE A 79 -7.17 -10.14 -5.89
N GLN A 80 -6.17 -9.56 -5.23
CA GLN A 80 -5.29 -8.57 -5.86
C GLN A 80 -3.86 -8.67 -5.31
N ARG A 81 -2.87 -8.58 -6.21
CA ARG A 81 -1.43 -8.57 -5.90
C ARG A 81 -0.76 -7.32 -6.48
N PRO A 82 -0.81 -6.17 -5.78
CA PRO A 82 -0.33 -4.87 -6.31
C PRO A 82 1.11 -4.88 -6.81
N ILE A 83 1.97 -5.70 -6.20
CA ILE A 83 3.39 -5.82 -6.57
C ILE A 83 3.54 -6.34 -8.00
N GLU A 84 2.67 -7.25 -8.44
CA GLU A 84 2.66 -7.78 -9.81
C GLU A 84 2.24 -6.71 -10.83
N HIS A 85 1.61 -5.62 -10.39
CA HIS A 85 1.15 -4.50 -11.21
C HIS A 85 2.02 -3.23 -11.10
N GLY A 86 3.13 -3.28 -10.36
CA GLY A 86 4.10 -2.18 -10.29
C GLY A 86 4.18 -1.45 -8.95
N ALA A 87 3.43 -1.86 -7.92
CA ALA A 87 3.63 -1.33 -6.57
C ALA A 87 4.93 -1.88 -5.94
N ASP A 88 5.63 -1.07 -5.15
CA ASP A 88 6.83 -1.52 -4.43
C ASP A 88 6.46 -2.19 -3.09
N VAL A 89 5.42 -1.66 -2.45
CA VAL A 89 4.93 -2.12 -1.15
C VAL A 89 3.42 -2.32 -1.20
N SER A 90 2.95 -3.48 -0.76
CA SER A 90 1.54 -3.73 -0.47
C SER A 90 1.34 -3.70 1.04
N VAL A 91 0.49 -2.78 1.52
CA VAL A 91 0.17 -2.62 2.95
C VAL A 91 -1.24 -3.11 3.26
N TYR A 92 -1.45 -3.51 4.50
CA TYR A 92 -2.68 -4.16 4.95
C TYR A 92 -3.08 -3.71 6.34
N SER A 93 -4.37 -3.45 6.53
CA SER A 93 -5.05 -3.65 7.80
C SER A 93 -5.53 -5.10 7.87
N LEU A 94 -4.74 -5.97 8.52
CA LEU A 94 -5.10 -7.37 8.69
C LEU A 94 -6.29 -7.54 9.65
N THR A 95 -6.57 -6.53 10.48
CA THR A 95 -7.74 -6.45 11.36
C THR A 95 -9.07 -6.66 10.63
N LYS A 96 -9.17 -6.25 9.35
CA LYS A 96 -10.44 -6.28 8.61
C LYS A 96 -10.82 -7.69 8.19
N TYR A 97 -10.28 -8.16 7.06
CA TYR A 97 -10.68 -9.42 6.45
C TYR A 97 -9.79 -10.59 6.88
N VAL A 98 -8.48 -10.35 7.01
CA VAL A 98 -7.52 -11.43 7.23
C VAL A 98 -7.67 -12.05 8.62
N GLY A 99 -7.78 -11.23 9.66
CA GLY A 99 -7.94 -11.70 11.04
C GLY A 99 -9.29 -12.37 11.31
N GLY A 100 -10.36 -11.94 10.63
CA GLY A 100 -11.69 -12.54 10.70
C GLY A 100 -12.41 -12.42 12.05
N HIS A 101 -11.79 -11.76 13.04
CA HIS A 101 -12.30 -11.60 14.39
C HIS A 101 -11.94 -10.20 14.92
N SER A 102 -12.84 -9.60 15.70
CA SER A 102 -12.69 -8.24 16.21
C SER A 102 -11.59 -8.08 17.27
N ASP A 103 -11.15 -9.19 17.87
CA ASP A 103 -10.10 -9.24 18.90
C ASP A 103 -8.67 -9.36 18.32
N LEU A 104 -8.53 -9.48 16.99
CA LEU A 104 -7.24 -9.54 16.30
C LEU A 104 -6.93 -8.25 15.54
N ILE A 105 -6.09 -7.40 16.12
CA ILE A 105 -5.62 -6.15 15.50
C ILE A 105 -4.20 -6.36 14.98
N ALA A 106 -4.02 -6.22 13.66
CA ALA A 106 -2.71 -6.37 13.04
C ALA A 106 -2.59 -5.55 11.75
N GLY A 107 -1.35 -5.16 11.43
CA GLY A 107 -0.99 -4.55 10.16
C GLY A 107 0.18 -5.29 9.52
N ALA A 108 0.31 -5.18 8.21
CA ALA A 108 1.43 -5.75 7.47
C ALA A 108 1.89 -4.84 6.33
N ALA A 109 3.18 -4.95 6.00
CA ALA A 109 3.77 -4.37 4.80
C ALA A 109 4.58 -5.47 4.09
N MET A 110 4.23 -5.73 2.84
CA MET A 110 4.84 -6.75 1.99
C MET A 110 5.52 -6.09 0.79
N GLY A 111 6.66 -6.62 0.36
CA GLY A 111 7.45 -6.08 -0.75
C GLY A 111 8.80 -6.77 -0.87
N GLY A 112 9.63 -6.31 -1.81
CA GLY A 112 11.00 -6.79 -1.96
C GLY A 112 11.87 -6.54 -0.71
N LYS A 113 12.99 -7.27 -0.58
CA LYS A 113 13.93 -7.10 0.55
C LYS A 113 14.46 -5.66 0.67
N ALA A 114 14.70 -5.00 -0.45
CA ALA A 114 15.22 -3.64 -0.51
C ALA A 114 14.29 -2.63 0.21
N VAL A 115 12.98 -2.74 0.02
CA VAL A 115 11.99 -1.85 0.64
C VAL A 115 11.57 -2.31 2.04
N THR A 116 11.51 -3.62 2.29
CA THR A 116 11.12 -4.15 3.61
C THR A 116 12.21 -4.03 4.67
N LYS A 117 13.49 -3.98 4.30
CA LYS A 117 14.61 -3.78 5.24
C LYS A 117 14.52 -2.45 6.02
N PRO A 118 14.40 -1.27 5.38
CA PRO A 118 14.26 0.00 6.10
C PRO A 118 12.95 0.06 6.91
N ILE A 119 11.85 -0.51 6.41
CA ILE A 119 10.59 -0.61 7.17
C ILE A 119 10.79 -1.38 8.48
N LYS A 120 11.48 -2.53 8.44
CA LYS A 120 11.78 -3.32 9.65
C LYS A 120 12.74 -2.59 10.60
N ALA A 121 13.71 -1.86 10.08
CA ALA A 121 14.62 -1.06 10.89
C ALA A 121 13.87 0.04 11.65
N LEU A 122 13.01 0.79 10.95
CA LEU A 122 12.15 1.79 11.58
C LEU A 122 11.21 1.15 12.60
N ARG A 123 10.54 0.04 12.26
CA ARG A 123 9.67 -0.74 13.16
C ARG A 123 10.39 -1.10 14.47
N GLY A 124 11.65 -1.55 14.38
CA GLY A 124 12.46 -1.85 15.56
C GLY A 124 12.79 -0.62 16.40
N ALA A 125 13.04 0.53 15.75
CA ALA A 125 13.34 1.78 16.43
C ALA A 125 12.13 2.41 17.14
N ILE A 126 10.93 2.29 16.56
CA ILE A 126 9.70 2.89 17.10
C ILE A 126 8.78 1.89 17.82
N GLY A 127 9.17 0.61 17.90
CA GLY A 127 8.47 -0.41 18.70
C GLY A 127 7.13 -0.88 18.13
N THR A 128 6.91 -0.80 16.82
CA THR A 128 5.62 -1.12 16.18
C THR A 128 5.48 -2.57 15.69
N GLN A 129 6.19 -3.51 16.30
CA GLN A 129 6.01 -4.94 16.03
C GLN A 129 4.67 -5.47 16.57
N LEU A 130 4.13 -6.49 15.89
CA LEU A 130 3.01 -7.28 16.39
C LEU A 130 3.48 -8.16 17.55
N ASP A 131 2.67 -8.27 18.60
CA ASP A 131 2.99 -9.12 19.75
C ASP A 131 2.90 -10.62 19.41
N PRO A 132 3.57 -11.49 20.18
CA PRO A 132 3.60 -12.93 19.88
C PRO A 132 2.23 -13.63 19.91
N HIS A 133 1.32 -13.19 20.78
CA HIS A 133 -0.01 -13.79 20.90
C HIS A 133 -0.87 -13.48 19.67
N SER A 134 -0.87 -12.21 19.24
CA SER A 134 -1.54 -11.81 18.00
C SER A 134 -0.89 -12.45 16.77
N CYS A 135 0.43 -12.67 16.77
CA CYS A 135 1.10 -13.45 15.72
C CYS A 135 0.57 -14.89 15.64
N TRP A 136 0.39 -15.56 16.78
CA TRP A 136 -0.17 -16.92 16.84
C TRP A 136 -1.63 -16.96 16.37
N MET A 137 -2.46 -16.04 16.84
CA MET A 137 -3.86 -15.91 16.39
C MET A 137 -3.96 -15.65 14.88
N LEU A 138 -3.06 -14.82 14.35
CA LEU A 138 -2.99 -14.55 12.93
C LEU A 138 -2.61 -15.83 12.15
N GLY A 139 -1.63 -16.60 12.65
CA GLY A 139 -1.26 -17.90 12.08
C GLY A 139 -2.47 -18.84 11.94
N ARG A 140 -3.24 -19.00 13.02
CA ARG A 140 -4.50 -19.77 13.00
C ARG A 140 -5.51 -19.21 12.00
N SER A 141 -5.62 -17.89 11.89
CA SER A 141 -6.58 -17.23 10.98
C SER A 141 -6.22 -17.44 9.50
N LEU A 142 -4.93 -17.54 9.18
CA LEU A 142 -4.45 -17.76 7.81
C LEU A 142 -4.84 -19.13 7.24
N GLU A 143 -4.98 -20.16 8.09
CA GLU A 143 -5.34 -21.53 7.67
C GLU A 143 -6.67 -21.60 6.91
N THR A 144 -7.59 -20.67 7.21
CA THR A 144 -8.93 -20.62 6.60
C THR A 144 -9.16 -19.39 5.72
N LEU A 145 -8.11 -18.59 5.48
CA LEU A 145 -8.24 -17.30 4.81
C LEU A 145 -8.89 -17.40 3.43
N SER A 146 -8.39 -18.31 2.57
CA SER A 146 -8.93 -18.47 1.20
C SER A 146 -10.40 -18.83 1.21
N ILE A 147 -10.80 -19.82 2.02
CA ILE A 147 -12.19 -20.28 2.14
C ILE A 147 -13.10 -19.16 2.63
N ARG A 148 -12.63 -18.34 3.58
CA ARG A 148 -13.40 -17.18 4.08
C ARG A 148 -13.52 -16.09 3.02
N MET A 149 -12.45 -15.79 2.30
CA MET A 149 -12.46 -14.74 1.27
C MET A 149 -13.31 -15.12 0.06
N GLU A 150 -13.29 -16.39 -0.38
CA GLU A 150 -14.10 -16.89 -1.50
C GLU A 150 -15.61 -16.87 -1.22
N ARG A 151 -16.02 -16.86 0.06
CA ARG A 151 -17.42 -16.88 0.49
C ARG A 151 -17.96 -15.52 0.95
N ALA A 152 -17.12 -14.49 0.99
CA ALA A 152 -17.44 -13.16 1.51
C ALA A 152 -18.16 -12.26 0.49
#